data_AF-T1GZ79-F1
#
_entry.id   AF-T1GZ79-F1
#
_cell.length_a   1.000
_cell.length_b   1.000
_cell.length_c   1.000
_cell.angle_alpha   90.00
_cell.angle_beta   90.00
_cell.angle_gamma   90.00
#
_symmetry.space_group_name_H-M   'P 1'
#
loop_
_entity.id
_entity.type
_entity.pdbx_description
1 polymer ?
#
loop_
_entity_poly.entity_id
_entity_poly.type
_entity_poly.pdbx_seq_one_letter_code
_entity_poly.pdbx_strand_id
1 'polypeptide(L)' 'MQRVNQIIQEKSSATAASFIYLPAPPKLYSPNWNKKSQHYLNFLTELTNDLPPTILVHGVST' A
#
# COMPACT_ATOMS: atom_id res chain seq x y z
N MET A 1 5.72 4.84 9.80
CA MET A 1 5.70 4.39 8.39
C MET A 1 6.88 4.91 7.57
N GLN A 2 7.30 6.17 7.73
CA GLN A 2 8.41 6.79 6.98
C GLN A 2 9.70 5.94 6.87
N ARG A 3 10.07 5.20 7.93
CA ARG A 3 11.29 4.40 7.94
C ARG A 3 11.30 3.23 6.94
N VAL A 4 10.13 2.67 6.61
CA VAL A 4 10.03 1.55 5.65
C VAL A 4 10.19 2.06 4.21
N ASN A 5 9.52 3.16 3.86
CA ASN A 5 9.64 3.75 2.53
C ASN A 5 11.07 4.20 2.23
N GLN A 6 11.76 4.77 3.23
CA GLN A 6 13.16 5.17 3.11
C GLN A 6 14.07 3.96 2.83
N ILE A 7 13.87 2.84 3.51
CA ILE A 7 14.65 1.62 3.25
C ILE A 7 14.38 1.07 1.85
N ILE A 8 13.12 1.07 1.39
CA ILE A 8 12.77 0.62 0.04
C ILE A 8 13.42 1.53 -1.01
N GLN A 9 13.37 2.85 -0.82
CA GLN A 9 14.05 3.81 -1.69
C GLN A 9 15.57 3.56 -1.73
N GLU A 10 16.23 3.44 -0.58
CA GLU A 10 17.68 3.26 -0.50
C GLU A 10 18.15 1.96 -1.16
N LYS A 11 17.37 0.88 -1.03
CA LYS A 11 17.73 -0.45 -1.56
C LYS A 11 17.23 -0.71 -2.98
N SER A 12 16.28 0.08 -3.46
CA SER A 12 15.57 -0.18 -4.73
C SER A 12 15.59 1.03 -5.67
N SER A 13 16.44 2.02 -5.43
CA SER A 13 16.55 3.25 -6.24
C SER A 13 16.84 2.98 -7.73
N ALA A 14 17.47 1.85 -8.06
CA ALA A 14 17.76 1.42 -9.43
C ALA A 14 16.72 0.43 -10.02
N THR A 15 15.60 0.20 -9.33
CA THR A 15 14.56 -0.72 -9.81
C THR A 15 13.53 0.01 -10.68
N ALA A 16 13.17 -0.61 -11.81
CA ALA A 16 12.14 -0.07 -12.70
C ALA A 16 10.72 -0.16 -12.07
N ALA A 17 10.50 -1.13 -11.19
CA ALA A 17 9.26 -1.30 -10.45
C ALA A 17 9.47 -2.09 -9.14
N SER A 18 8.56 -1.89 -8.18
CA SER A 18 8.49 -2.62 -6.90
C SER A 18 7.17 -3.38 -6.77
N PHE A 19 7.22 -4.56 -6.15
CA PHE A 19 6.03 -5.36 -5.83
C PHE A 19 5.86 -5.38 -4.31
N ILE A 20 4.72 -4.90 -3.83
CA ILE A 20 4.41 -4.82 -2.39
C ILE A 20 3.08 -5.51 -2.14
N TYR A 21 2.94 -6.17 -1.00
CA TYR A 21 1.67 -6.78 -0.60
C TYR A 21 0.56 -5.73 -0.46
N LEU A 22 -0.60 -5.98 -1.07
CA LEU A 22 -1.82 -5.19 -0.92
C LEU A 22 -2.56 -5.62 0.36
N PRO A 23 -2.66 -4.76 1.38
CA PRO A 23 -3.37 -5.09 2.61
C PRO A 23 -4.86 -5.28 2.37
N ALA A 24 -5.49 -6.14 3.18
CA ALA A 24 -6.91 -6.45 3.03
C ALA A 24 -7.77 -5.17 3.13
N PRO A 25 -8.76 -4.97 2.24
CA PRO A 25 -9.64 -3.82 2.31
C PRO A 25 -10.55 -3.90 3.54
N PRO A 26 -11.18 -2.79 3.95
CA PRO A 26 -12.26 -2.85 4.92
C PRO A 26 -13.36 -3.82 4.45
N LYS A 27 -14.10 -4.42 5.40
CA LYS A 27 -15.25 -5.30 5.08
C LYS A 27 -16.44 -4.48 4.57
N LEU A 28 -17.01 -4.92 3.43
CA LEU A 28 -18.25 -4.38 2.89
C LEU A 28 -19.33 -4.36 3.98
N TYR A 29 -20.17 -3.33 3.96
CA TYR A 29 -21.26 -3.11 4.94
C TYR A 29 -20.81 -2.90 6.40
N SER A 30 -19.51 -2.72 6.66
CA SER A 30 -19.08 -2.36 8.01
C SER A 30 -19.58 -0.94 8.40
N PRO A 31 -19.88 -0.69 9.68
CA PRO A 31 -20.21 0.64 10.15
C PRO A 31 -19.11 1.64 9.74
N ASN A 32 -19.53 2.82 9.27
CA ASN A 32 -18.66 3.86 8.73
C ASN A 32 -17.84 3.42 7.49
N TRP A 33 -18.41 2.56 6.63
CA TRP A 33 -17.79 2.09 5.38
C TRP A 33 -17.07 3.21 4.62
N ASN A 34 -17.75 4.31 4.29
CA ASN A 34 -17.18 5.43 3.54
C ASN A 34 -15.93 6.01 4.21
N LYS A 35 -15.96 6.21 5.52
CA LYS A 35 -14.81 6.75 6.27
C LYS A 35 -13.64 5.76 6.30
N LYS A 36 -13.92 4.47 6.45
CA LYS A 36 -12.89 3.42 6.46
C LYS A 36 -12.26 3.24 5.09
N SER A 37 -13.06 3.29 4.02
CA SER A 37 -12.57 3.24 2.65
C SER A 37 -11.68 4.44 2.34
N GLN A 38 -12.08 5.66 2.74
CA GLN A 38 -11.23 6.84 2.57
C GLN A 38 -9.91 6.71 3.34
N HIS A 39 -9.96 6.22 4.59
CA HIS A 39 -8.76 6.01 5.39
C HIS A 39 -7.84 4.95 4.77
N TYR A 40 -8.41 3.88 4.24
CA TYR A 40 -7.66 2.83 3.54
C TYR A 40 -6.93 3.37 2.30
N LEU A 41 -7.61 4.20 1.48
CA LEU A 41 -6.97 4.84 0.32
C LEU A 41 -5.85 5.79 0.75
N ASN A 42 -6.06 6.61 1.78
CA ASN A 42 -5.01 7.50 2.31
C ASN A 42 -3.80 6.69 2.82
N PHE A 43 -4.06 5.57 3.50
CA PHE A 43 -3.01 4.67 3.96
C PHE A 43 -2.22 4.07 2.79
N LEU A 44 -2.88 3.62 1.71
CA LEU A 44 -2.18 3.13 0.52
C LEU A 44 -1.33 4.24 -0.14
N THR A 45 -1.87 5.46 -0.23
CA THR A 45 -1.13 6.62 -0.75
C THR A 45 0.12 6.89 0.08
N GLU A 46 0.02 6.92 1.40
CA GLU A 46 1.16 7.12 2.30
C GLU A 46 2.18 5.98 2.18
N LEU A 47 1.71 4.73 2.07
CA LEU A 47 2.56 3.55 1.92
C LEU A 47 3.38 3.61 0.63
N THR A 48 2.78 4.05 -0.47
CA THR A 48 3.46 4.12 -1.78
C THR A 48 4.16 5.45 -2.03
N ASN A 49 4.08 6.41 -1.10
CA ASN A 49 4.69 7.71 -1.28
C ASN A 49 6.21 7.59 -1.39
N ASP A 50 6.76 8.29 -2.39
CA ASP A 50 8.18 8.31 -2.72
C ASP A 50 8.80 6.96 -3.13
N LEU A 51 7.99 5.93 -3.37
CA LEU A 51 8.48 4.66 -3.92
C LEU A 51 8.64 4.75 -5.45
N PRO A 52 9.54 3.94 -6.06
CA PRO A 52 9.52 3.70 -7.51
C PRO A 52 8.15 3.13 -7.93
N PRO A 53 7.83 3.06 -9.25
CA PRO A 53 6.56 2.52 -9.73
C PRO A 53 6.18 1.22 -9.03
N THR A 54 5.09 1.24 -8.25
CA THR A 54 4.75 0.16 -7.31
C THR A 54 3.47 -0.55 -7.73
N ILE A 55 3.54 -1.88 -7.82
CA ILE A 55 2.40 -2.77 -8.01
C ILE A 55 2.04 -3.39 -6.66
N LEU A 56 0.80 -3.15 -6.20
CA LEU A 56 0.25 -3.76 -5.00
C LEU A 56 -0.38 -5.12 -5.35
N VAL A 57 0.03 -6.19 -4.66
CA VAL A 57 -0.34 -7.57 -4.98
C VAL A 57 -1.07 -8.23 -3.82
N HIS A 58 -2.23 -8.84 -4.08
CA HIS A 58 -2.96 -9.67 -3.13
C HIS A 58 -3.11 -11.10 -3.67
N GLY A 59 -2.84 -12.11 -2.85
CA GLY A 59 -3.09 -13.50 -3.21
C GLY A 59 -4.58 -13.84 -3.14
N VAL A 60 -5.09 -14.61 -4.11
CA VAL A 60 -6.49 -15.08 -4.12
C VAL A 60 -6.71 -16.37 -3.31
N SER A 61 -5.65 -16.92 -2.73
CA SER A 61 -5.66 -18.19 -2.01
C SER A 61 -5.69 -17.95 -0.50
N THR A 62 -6.87 -18.09 0.10
CA THR A 62 -7.09 -18.34 1.53
C THR A 62 -8.18 -19.38 1.70
#